data_AF-A0A7S2RFF7-F1
#
_entry.id   AF-A0A7S2RFF7-F1
#
_cell.length_a   1.000
_cell.length_b   1.000
_cell.length_c   1.000
_cell.angle_alpha   90.00
_cell.angle_beta   90.00
_cell.angle_gamma   90.00
#
_symmetry.space_group_name_H-M   'P 1'
#
loop_
_entity.id
_entity.type
_entity.pdbx_description
1 polymer ?
#
loop_
_entity_poly.entity_id
_entity_poly.type
_entity_poly.pdbx_seq_one_letter_code
_entity_poly.pdbx_strand_id
1 'polypeptide(L)'
;SGQWINLKEKRKSQIEIQKEENEILSNGSEEPIVNTNRRVSFQLLPENNRRRIPSQRSRRSGIASSLSLVNFIAGDLDDSDEDADNKFEMSLNDLEDWTKYERVRDWLTSLCRLDPRSQIKVFFDECAQAGVSNIEDKGMNVMDLSPILKFFSKAQVFTVWRPTSMEAIRKMMTGDAVGKGLGIKGKSAKVGLLSGYVPFLQIHSDDNDKKKIGTLPKDARIRVFFRTEKSRDAAVVELEKVSIEMIEIVDQAIITIEKEGEVPDEVYEEALTNMKLKMTEPEIILVDDNAPNAMGIDIPERLFWEAFVTRKDITRKEGSPMDTGRLSEPAFQHMNFATTRKPKKYDPKAVVFQYGGHADNDPLCPLTLLMAYEENGRVMPVASDFD
;
A
#
# COMPACT_ATOMS: atom_id res chain seq x y z
N SER A 1 29.68 47.20 -0.37
CA SER A 1 28.55 47.52 -1.28
C SER A 1 28.41 46.55 -2.46
N GLY A 2 29.44 45.78 -2.85
CA GLY A 2 29.38 44.88 -4.02
C GLY A 2 28.61 43.55 -3.88
N GLN A 3 28.39 43.03 -2.66
CA GLN A 3 27.67 41.75 -2.48
C GLN A 3 26.14 41.87 -2.63
N TRP A 4 25.55 43.05 -2.44
CA TRP A 4 24.10 43.25 -2.55
C TRP A 4 23.61 43.42 -4.00
N ILE A 5 24.49 43.84 -4.91
CA ILE A 5 24.16 44.00 -6.33
C ILE A 5 24.01 42.62 -7.01
N ASN A 6 24.87 41.67 -6.64
CA ASN A 6 24.88 40.31 -7.20
C ASN A 6 23.62 39.49 -6.82
N LEU A 7 23.01 39.76 -5.66
CA LEU A 7 21.75 39.11 -5.26
C LEU A 7 20.52 39.65 -6.00
N LYS A 8 20.54 40.93 -6.41
CA LYS A 8 19.43 41.53 -7.17
C LYS A 8 19.42 41.05 -8.63
N GLU A 9 20.59 40.85 -9.23
CA GLU A 9 20.70 40.30 -10.58
C GLU A 9 20.27 38.83 -10.64
N LYS A 10 20.68 37.99 -9.66
CA LYS A 10 20.22 36.60 -9.57
C LYS A 10 18.71 36.44 -9.36
N ARG A 11 18.05 37.39 -8.67
CA ARG A 11 16.58 37.37 -8.53
C ARG A 11 15.85 37.84 -9.77
N LYS A 12 16.42 38.77 -10.54
CA LYS A 12 15.83 39.18 -11.82
C LYS A 12 15.87 38.03 -12.84
N SER A 13 16.98 37.32 -12.94
CA SER A 13 17.11 36.19 -13.87
C SER A 13 16.16 35.04 -13.54
N GLN A 14 15.90 34.75 -12.25
CA GLN A 14 14.93 33.72 -11.86
C GLN A 14 13.48 34.10 -12.19
N ILE A 15 13.12 35.38 -12.12
CA ILE A 15 11.77 35.86 -12.45
C ILE A 15 11.54 35.85 -13.97
N GLU A 16 12.58 36.10 -14.76
CA GLU A 16 12.51 36.02 -16.23
C GLU A 16 12.33 34.57 -16.72
N ILE A 17 13.08 33.63 -16.15
CA ILE A 17 12.95 32.19 -16.46
C ILE A 17 11.55 31.68 -16.09
N GLN A 18 10.98 32.11 -14.96
CA GLN A 18 9.62 31.73 -14.57
C GLN A 18 8.53 32.37 -15.45
N LYS A 19 8.82 33.48 -16.14
CA LYS A 19 7.86 34.05 -17.09
C LYS A 19 7.87 33.30 -18.42
N GLU A 20 9.05 32.91 -18.92
CA GLU A 20 9.17 32.11 -20.14
C GLU A 20 8.55 30.71 -19.98
N GLU A 21 8.72 30.05 -18.83
CA GLU A 21 8.10 28.74 -18.57
C GLU A 21 6.56 28.79 -18.54
N ASN A 22 5.97 29.90 -18.07
CA ASN A 22 4.52 30.06 -18.04
C ASN A 22 3.93 30.44 -19.40
N GLU A 23 4.71 31.09 -20.27
CA GLU A 23 4.29 31.46 -21.63
C GLU A 23 4.35 30.25 -22.60
N ILE A 24 5.24 29.28 -22.32
CA ILE A 24 5.32 28.01 -23.05
C ILE A 24 4.13 27.10 -22.70
N LEU A 25 3.60 27.18 -21.48
CA LEU A 25 2.44 26.38 -21.04
C LEU A 25 1.09 26.91 -21.56
N SER A 26 1.01 28.16 -22.03
CA SER A 26 -0.25 28.75 -22.51
C SER A 26 -0.53 28.55 -24.01
N ASN A 27 0.45 28.05 -24.79
CA ASN A 27 0.35 28.00 -26.26
C ASN A 27 0.28 26.57 -26.86
N GLY A 28 -0.02 25.55 -26.05
CA GLY A 28 -0.15 24.15 -26.50
C GLY A 28 -1.57 23.74 -26.92
N SER A 29 -1.88 23.98 -28.20
CA SER A 29 -2.75 23.21 -29.11
C SER A 29 -4.11 22.66 -28.62
N GLU A 30 -5.18 23.21 -29.20
CA GLU A 30 -6.51 22.59 -29.32
C GLU A 30 -6.44 21.35 -30.24
N GLU A 31 -6.87 20.19 -29.73
CA GLU A 31 -7.26 19.03 -30.55
C GLU A 31 -8.67 18.53 -30.17
N PRO A 32 -9.45 18.00 -31.15
CA PRO A 32 -10.90 17.86 -31.04
C PRO A 32 -11.32 16.64 -30.21
N ILE A 33 -12.26 16.88 -29.30
CA ILE A 33 -12.95 15.85 -28.52
C ILE A 33 -13.85 15.03 -29.45
N VAL A 34 -13.38 13.84 -29.86
CA VAL A 34 -14.22 12.82 -30.51
C VAL A 34 -14.99 12.07 -29.43
N ASN A 35 -16.26 12.41 -29.32
CA ASN A 35 -17.21 11.83 -28.37
C ASN A 35 -17.67 10.43 -28.88
N THR A 36 -17.03 9.36 -28.40
CA THR A 36 -17.49 7.98 -28.65
C THR A 36 -18.24 7.43 -27.45
N ASN A 37 -19.52 7.80 -27.35
CA ASN A 37 -20.49 7.10 -26.51
C ASN A 37 -20.78 5.71 -27.11
N ARG A 38 -19.98 4.70 -26.78
CA ARG A 38 -20.37 3.29 -26.97
C ARG A 38 -21.18 2.82 -25.77
N ARG A 39 -22.50 2.90 -25.95
CA ARG A 39 -23.52 2.32 -25.09
C ARG A 39 -23.43 0.79 -25.19
N VAL A 40 -22.95 0.13 -24.14
CA VAL A 40 -23.02 -1.34 -24.02
C VAL A 40 -24.46 -1.67 -23.64
N SER A 41 -25.21 -2.20 -24.60
CA SER A 41 -26.55 -2.77 -24.41
C SER A 41 -26.42 -4.16 -23.76
N PHE A 42 -26.83 -4.28 -22.50
CA PHE A 42 -27.13 -5.59 -21.92
C PHE A 42 -28.51 -6.04 -22.41
N GLN A 43 -28.54 -7.13 -23.19
CA GLN A 43 -29.77 -7.83 -23.54
C GLN A 43 -30.31 -8.54 -22.30
N LEU A 44 -31.55 -8.21 -21.95
CA LEU A 44 -32.35 -8.86 -20.92
C LEU A 44 -32.85 -10.21 -21.43
N LEU A 45 -32.69 -11.26 -20.62
CA LEU A 45 -33.42 -12.53 -20.75
C LEU A 45 -34.79 -12.43 -20.05
N PRO A 46 -35.78 -13.25 -20.45
CA PRO A 46 -37.20 -12.90 -20.38
C PRO A 46 -37.83 -13.06 -18.99
N GLU A 47 -38.77 -12.15 -18.70
CA GLU A 47 -39.72 -12.20 -17.59
C GLU A 47 -40.64 -13.43 -17.71
N ASN A 48 -40.67 -14.28 -16.69
CA ASN A 48 -41.84 -15.09 -16.35
C ASN A 48 -41.76 -15.64 -14.91
N ASN A 49 -42.34 -14.90 -13.96
CA ASN A 49 -43.17 -15.38 -12.84
C ASN A 49 -43.29 -14.28 -11.76
N ARG A 50 -44.23 -13.36 -11.95
CA ARG A 50 -44.67 -12.44 -10.90
C ARG A 50 -45.70 -13.14 -10.01
N ARG A 51 -45.29 -13.61 -8.84
CA ARG A 51 -46.19 -13.69 -7.67
C ARG A 51 -45.98 -12.43 -6.82
N ARG A 52 -47.03 -11.63 -6.70
CA ARG A 52 -47.10 -10.42 -5.88
C ARG A 52 -47.01 -10.80 -4.40
N ILE A 53 -46.07 -10.20 -3.67
CA ILE A 53 -46.12 -10.08 -2.20
C ILE A 53 -46.32 -8.60 -1.89
N PRO A 54 -47.25 -8.19 -1.02
CA PRO A 54 -47.52 -6.79 -0.75
C PRO A 54 -46.42 -6.18 0.13
N SER A 55 -45.97 -4.99 -0.27
CA SER A 55 -45.11 -4.14 0.55
C SER A 55 -45.90 -3.52 1.69
N GLN A 56 -45.55 -3.84 2.94
CA GLN A 56 -45.76 -2.93 4.06
C GLN A 56 -44.41 -2.46 4.58
N ARG A 57 -44.17 -1.16 4.41
CA ARG A 57 -43.15 -0.40 5.11
C ARG A 57 -43.54 -0.34 6.59
N SER A 58 -42.69 -0.88 7.46
CA SER A 58 -42.60 -0.43 8.84
C SER A 58 -41.14 -0.22 9.19
N ARG A 59 -40.78 1.05 9.38
CA ARG A 59 -39.53 1.45 10.01
C ARG A 59 -39.65 1.07 11.49
N ARG A 60 -39.00 -0.01 11.92
CA ARG A 60 -38.63 -0.22 13.32
C ARG A 60 -37.12 -0.15 13.45
N SER A 61 -36.68 0.85 14.20
CA SER A 61 -35.31 1.04 14.69
C SER A 61 -34.93 -0.15 15.58
N GLY A 62 -33.81 -0.80 15.27
CA GLY A 62 -33.28 -1.98 15.98
C GLY A 62 -32.60 -1.66 17.32
N ILE A 63 -33.19 -0.80 18.15
CA ILE A 63 -32.69 -0.47 19.50
C ILE A 63 -33.53 -1.16 20.59
N ALA A 64 -34.64 -1.82 20.23
CA ALA A 64 -35.60 -2.34 21.20
C ALA A 64 -35.25 -3.70 21.86
N SER A 65 -34.24 -4.46 21.39
CA SER A 65 -34.03 -5.84 21.87
C SER A 65 -33.19 -5.97 23.14
N SER A 66 -32.29 -5.04 23.45
CA SER A 66 -31.53 -5.10 24.71
C SER A 66 -32.27 -4.45 25.88
N LEU A 67 -33.08 -3.42 25.61
CA LEU A 67 -33.94 -2.78 26.62
C LEU A 67 -35.11 -3.67 27.06
N SER A 68 -35.60 -4.56 26.20
CA SER A 68 -36.67 -5.49 26.59
C SER A 68 -36.21 -6.51 27.63
N LEU A 69 -34.91 -6.86 27.68
CA LEU A 69 -34.40 -7.83 28.65
C LEU A 69 -34.07 -7.19 30.02
N VAL A 70 -33.67 -5.91 30.06
CA VAL A 70 -33.44 -5.18 31.32
C VAL A 70 -34.76 -4.89 32.02
N ASN A 71 -35.80 -4.53 31.26
CA ASN A 71 -37.17 -4.43 31.80
C ASN A 71 -37.82 -5.81 32.08
N PHE A 72 -37.22 -6.91 31.62
CA PHE A 72 -37.68 -8.27 31.90
C PHE A 72 -37.13 -8.83 33.22
N ILE A 73 -35.96 -8.35 33.68
CA ILE A 73 -35.37 -8.75 34.96
C ILE A 73 -35.80 -7.83 36.11
N ALA A 74 -36.04 -6.54 35.81
CA ALA A 74 -36.65 -5.61 36.76
C ALA A 74 -38.18 -5.72 36.67
N GLY A 75 -38.75 -6.69 37.40
CA GLY A 75 -40.20 -6.81 37.55
C GLY A 75 -40.76 -5.59 38.29
N ASP A 76 -41.43 -4.71 37.56
CA ASP A 76 -42.36 -3.74 38.13
C ASP A 76 -43.64 -4.49 38.52
N LEU A 77 -43.82 -4.62 39.83
CA LEU A 77 -45.06 -5.03 40.48
C LEU A 77 -46.03 -3.85 40.40
N ASP A 78 -46.92 -3.85 39.42
CA ASP A 78 -48.14 -3.04 39.49
C ASP A 78 -49.34 -3.91 39.13
N ASP A 79 -50.15 -4.16 40.16
CA ASP A 79 -51.39 -4.96 40.13
C ASP A 79 -52.51 -4.12 39.50
N SER A 80 -52.75 -4.27 38.20
CA SER A 80 -54.09 -4.21 37.60
C SER A 80 -54.00 -4.28 36.07
N ASP A 81 -54.34 -5.44 35.49
CA ASP A 81 -55.31 -5.57 34.40
C ASP A 81 -55.28 -7.02 33.87
N GLU A 82 -56.30 -7.77 34.26
CA GLU A 82 -56.70 -9.03 33.63
C GLU A 82 -57.13 -8.72 32.19
N ASP A 83 -56.30 -9.07 31.20
CA ASP A 83 -56.71 -9.54 29.86
C ASP A 83 -55.56 -9.38 28.85
N ALA A 84 -54.60 -10.31 28.86
CA ALA A 84 -53.93 -10.87 27.67
C ALA A 84 -52.71 -11.72 28.08
N ASP A 85 -52.95 -12.87 28.73
CA ASP A 85 -51.93 -13.92 28.93
C ASP A 85 -51.66 -14.67 27.61
N ASN A 86 -51.19 -13.96 26.59
CA ASN A 86 -50.47 -14.58 25.47
C ASN A 86 -49.01 -14.75 25.92
N LYS A 87 -48.81 -15.69 26.85
CA LYS A 87 -47.49 -16.10 27.31
C LYS A 87 -46.75 -16.67 26.11
N PHE A 88 -45.84 -15.88 25.54
CA PHE A 88 -45.04 -16.26 24.38
C PHE A 88 -44.07 -17.36 24.82
N GLU A 89 -44.53 -18.62 24.84
CA GLU A 89 -43.67 -19.77 25.05
C GLU A 89 -42.82 -19.97 23.79
N MET A 90 -41.62 -19.41 23.82
CA MET A 90 -40.60 -19.68 22.83
C MET A 90 -40.18 -21.15 22.96
N SER A 91 -40.40 -21.95 21.92
CA SER A 91 -40.08 -23.37 21.98
C SER A 91 -38.57 -23.59 22.07
N LEU A 92 -38.14 -24.77 22.52
CA LEU A 92 -36.70 -25.11 22.54
C LEU A 92 -36.06 -25.02 21.14
N ASN A 93 -36.83 -25.31 20.08
CA ASN A 93 -36.36 -25.16 18.70
C ASN A 93 -36.19 -23.68 18.34
N ASP A 94 -37.10 -22.80 18.77
CA ASP A 94 -36.99 -21.36 18.56
C ASP A 94 -35.77 -20.78 19.30
N LEU A 95 -35.46 -21.28 20.50
CA LEU A 95 -34.26 -20.89 21.25
C LEU A 95 -32.98 -21.36 20.55
N GLU A 96 -32.96 -22.58 20.01
CA GLU A 96 -31.80 -23.09 19.27
C GLU A 96 -31.55 -22.28 17.99
N ASP A 97 -32.60 -21.99 17.23
CA ASP A 97 -32.51 -21.19 16.01
C ASP A 97 -32.12 -19.74 16.30
N TRP A 98 -32.66 -19.14 17.36
CA TRP A 98 -32.23 -17.83 17.84
C TRP A 98 -30.75 -17.81 18.24
N THR A 99 -30.30 -18.83 18.98
CA THR A 99 -28.89 -18.95 19.40
C THR A 99 -27.95 -19.11 18.19
N LYS A 100 -28.35 -19.89 17.18
CA LYS A 100 -27.60 -20.01 15.92
C LYS A 100 -27.55 -18.67 15.19
N TYR A 101 -28.68 -17.97 15.10
CA TYR A 101 -28.76 -16.66 14.47
C TYR A 101 -27.84 -15.64 15.16
N GLU A 102 -27.88 -15.54 16.49
CA GLU A 102 -27.01 -14.63 17.25
C GLU A 102 -25.52 -14.98 17.08
N ARG A 103 -25.15 -16.27 17.09
CA ARG A 103 -23.76 -16.68 16.83
C ARG A 103 -23.29 -16.30 15.43
N VAL A 104 -24.12 -16.49 14.41
CA VAL A 104 -23.81 -16.08 13.02
C VAL A 104 -23.70 -14.57 12.93
N ARG A 105 -24.60 -13.82 13.58
CA ARG A 105 -24.59 -12.37 13.64
C ARG A 105 -23.33 -11.84 14.33
N ASP A 106 -22.96 -12.41 15.47
CA ASP A 106 -21.75 -12.05 16.21
C ASP A 106 -20.49 -12.37 15.40
N TRP A 107 -20.45 -13.53 14.75
CA TRP A 107 -19.34 -13.90 13.87
C TRP A 107 -19.22 -12.95 12.67
N LEU A 108 -20.33 -12.62 11.97
CA LEU A 108 -20.33 -11.64 10.90
C LEU A 108 -19.91 -10.24 11.39
N THR A 109 -20.37 -9.84 12.58
CA THR A 109 -20.00 -8.56 13.18
C THR A 109 -18.52 -8.53 13.55
N SER A 110 -17.92 -9.67 13.92
CA SER A 110 -16.48 -9.78 14.19
C SER A 110 -15.64 -9.47 12.95
N LEU A 111 -16.08 -9.87 11.74
CA LEU A 111 -15.40 -9.51 10.50
C LEU A 111 -15.46 -8.00 10.24
N CYS A 112 -16.59 -7.36 10.52
CA CYS A 112 -16.70 -5.90 10.42
C CYS A 112 -15.76 -5.17 11.40
N ARG A 113 -15.31 -5.81 12.49
CA ARG A 113 -14.32 -5.25 13.42
C ARG A 113 -12.88 -5.37 12.90
N LEU A 114 -12.64 -6.25 11.92
CA LEU A 114 -11.35 -6.36 11.25
C LEU A 114 -11.20 -5.32 10.13
N ASP A 115 -12.32 -4.76 9.63
CA ASP A 115 -12.28 -3.68 8.65
C ASP A 115 -11.56 -2.46 9.25
N PRO A 116 -10.45 -2.02 8.66
CA PRO A 116 -9.68 -0.91 9.22
C PRO A 116 -10.48 0.40 9.32
N ARG A 117 -11.48 0.61 8.46
CA ARG A 117 -12.36 1.79 8.54
C ARG A 117 -13.21 1.76 9.81
N SER A 118 -13.68 0.57 10.17
CA SER A 118 -14.45 0.33 11.40
C SER A 118 -13.57 0.58 12.63
N GLN A 119 -12.33 0.06 12.62
CA GLN A 119 -11.36 0.27 13.69
C GLN A 119 -11.04 1.76 13.90
N ILE A 120 -10.77 2.49 12.81
CA ILE A 120 -10.48 3.93 12.89
C ILE A 120 -11.72 4.71 13.37
N LYS A 121 -12.92 4.36 12.91
CA LYS A 121 -14.14 5.00 13.40
C LYS A 121 -14.31 4.79 14.91
N VAL A 122 -14.13 3.55 15.39
CA VAL A 122 -14.22 3.23 16.82
C VAL A 122 -13.19 4.04 17.61
N PHE A 123 -11.94 4.11 17.14
CA PHE A 123 -10.89 4.94 17.75
C PHE A 123 -11.30 6.40 17.90
N PHE A 124 -11.83 7.02 16.83
CA PHE A 124 -12.22 8.42 16.88
C PHE A 124 -13.49 8.67 17.69
N ASP A 125 -14.45 7.75 17.69
CA ASP A 125 -15.62 7.81 18.58
C ASP A 125 -15.19 7.76 20.05
N GLU A 126 -14.19 6.93 20.38
CA GLU A 126 -13.61 6.85 21.73
C GLU A 126 -12.86 8.13 22.11
N CYS A 127 -12.01 8.65 21.21
CA CYS A 127 -11.35 9.95 21.40
C CYS A 127 -12.35 11.09 21.65
N ALA A 128 -13.46 11.12 20.90
CA ALA A 128 -14.50 12.13 21.04
C ALA A 128 -15.27 12.03 22.37
N GLN A 129 -15.39 10.82 22.92
CA GLN A 129 -16.09 10.57 24.19
C GLN A 129 -15.20 10.76 25.42
N ALA A 130 -13.97 10.25 25.39
CA ALA A 130 -13.06 10.22 26.53
C ALA A 130 -12.16 11.47 26.62
N GLY A 131 -11.96 12.18 25.51
CA GLY A 131 -10.93 13.21 25.38
C GLY A 131 -9.53 12.61 25.16
N VAL A 132 -8.71 13.28 24.35
CA VAL A 132 -7.39 12.78 23.91
C VAL A 132 -6.43 12.54 25.09
N SER A 133 -6.44 13.42 26.10
CA SER A 133 -5.54 13.34 27.25
C SER A 133 -5.74 12.07 28.09
N ASN A 134 -6.97 11.57 28.20
CA ASN A 134 -7.24 10.33 28.94
C ASN A 134 -6.70 9.09 28.23
N ILE A 135 -6.58 9.13 26.89
CA ILE A 135 -6.08 8.02 26.09
C ILE A 135 -4.55 7.94 26.13
N GLU A 136 -3.87 9.09 26.10
CA GLU A 136 -2.41 9.17 26.20
C GLU A 136 -1.91 8.69 27.57
N ASP A 137 -2.59 9.05 28.66
CA ASP A 137 -2.13 8.77 30.04
C ASP A 137 -2.39 7.32 30.49
N LYS A 138 -3.46 6.67 30.02
CA LYS A 138 -3.90 5.35 30.51
C LYS A 138 -3.79 4.22 29.48
N GLY A 139 -3.48 4.55 28.24
CA GLY A 139 -3.62 3.64 27.10
C GLY A 139 -5.09 3.39 26.74
N MET A 140 -5.33 2.90 25.53
CA MET A 140 -6.68 2.50 25.12
C MET A 140 -7.04 1.15 25.72
N ASN A 141 -8.09 1.12 26.53
CA ASN A 141 -8.79 -0.12 26.87
C ASN A 141 -10.28 0.04 26.56
N VAL A 142 -10.69 -0.50 25.42
CA VAL A 142 -12.05 -0.44 24.86
C VAL A 142 -13.12 -0.93 25.85
N MET A 143 -12.73 -1.72 26.84
CA MET A 143 -13.62 -2.32 27.83
C MET A 143 -13.92 -1.42 29.04
N ASP A 144 -13.16 -0.35 29.28
CA ASP A 144 -13.20 0.38 30.56
C ASP A 144 -14.21 1.55 30.60
N LEU A 145 -14.94 1.80 29.50
CA LEU A 145 -15.97 2.85 29.45
C LEU A 145 -17.30 2.39 30.05
N SER A 146 -17.72 3.05 31.15
CA SER A 146 -19.01 2.86 31.81
C SER A 146 -20.18 2.86 30.80
N PRO A 147 -21.00 1.80 30.75
CA PRO A 147 -22.16 1.71 29.86
C PRO A 147 -23.17 2.87 30.00
N ILE A 148 -23.23 3.47 31.19
CA ILE A 148 -24.19 4.54 31.51
C ILE A 148 -23.71 5.88 30.93
N LEU A 149 -22.41 6.17 30.95
CA LEU A 149 -21.86 7.41 30.36
C LEU A 149 -21.97 7.41 28.83
N LYS A 150 -22.00 6.24 28.18
CA LYS A 150 -22.27 6.10 26.75
C LYS A 150 -23.65 6.64 26.35
N PHE A 151 -24.60 6.81 27.28
CA PHE A 151 -25.95 7.31 26.98
C PHE A 151 -26.07 8.84 26.96
N PHE A 152 -25.22 9.58 27.69
CA PHE A 152 -25.51 10.99 28.01
C PHE A 152 -24.74 12.05 27.20
N SER A 153 -23.66 11.70 26.50
CA SER A 153 -23.04 12.61 25.53
C SER A 153 -22.33 11.84 24.41
N LYS A 154 -23.07 11.49 23.37
CA LYS A 154 -22.50 10.82 22.20
C LYS A 154 -21.99 11.86 21.20
N ALA A 155 -20.84 12.47 21.49
CA ALA A 155 -20.04 13.00 20.40
C ALA A 155 -19.71 11.80 19.49
N GLN A 156 -20.37 11.72 18.34
CA GLN A 156 -20.13 10.68 17.34
C GLN A 156 -19.35 11.30 16.20
N VAL A 157 -18.33 10.58 15.76
CA VAL A 157 -17.54 10.99 14.62
C VAL A 157 -18.18 10.41 13.36
N PHE A 158 -18.43 11.29 12.40
CA PHE A 158 -18.77 10.90 11.04
C PHE A 158 -17.49 10.91 10.20
N THR A 159 -17.10 9.74 9.72
CA THR A 159 -15.89 9.56 8.90
C THR A 159 -16.26 9.46 7.43
N VAL A 160 -15.52 10.16 6.56
CA VAL A 160 -15.62 10.04 5.10
C VAL A 160 -14.32 9.44 4.59
N TRP A 161 -14.43 8.47 3.68
CA TRP A 161 -13.29 7.71 3.16
C TRP A 161 -13.24 7.84 1.64
N ARG A 162 -12.04 7.98 1.08
CA ARG A 162 -11.85 7.82 -0.37
C ARG A 162 -12.12 6.36 -0.80
N PRO A 163 -12.46 6.14 -2.08
CA PRO A 163 -12.59 4.78 -2.61
C PRO A 163 -11.26 4.00 -2.53
N THR A 164 -11.30 2.84 -1.87
CA THR A 164 -10.18 1.89 -1.79
C THR A 164 -10.61 0.54 -2.34
N SER A 165 -9.69 -0.21 -2.96
CA SER A 165 -10.02 -1.51 -3.53
C SER A 165 -10.41 -2.52 -2.46
N MET A 166 -11.38 -3.38 -2.77
CA MET A 166 -11.78 -4.46 -1.86
C MET A 166 -10.62 -5.42 -1.57
N GLU A 167 -9.72 -5.64 -2.53
CA GLU A 167 -8.52 -6.46 -2.32
C GLU A 167 -7.55 -5.84 -1.30
N ALA A 168 -7.34 -4.52 -1.33
CA ALA A 168 -6.50 -3.85 -0.34
C ALA A 168 -7.10 -3.94 1.07
N ILE A 169 -8.41 -3.70 1.19
CA ILE A 169 -9.15 -3.85 2.46
C ILE A 169 -9.02 -5.28 2.96
N ARG A 170 -9.31 -6.28 2.11
CA ARG A 170 -9.19 -7.70 2.46
C ARG A 170 -7.80 -8.04 2.98
N LYS A 171 -6.74 -7.58 2.32
CA LYS A 171 -5.34 -7.81 2.74
C LYS A 171 -5.01 -7.21 4.09
N MET A 172 -5.53 -6.02 4.40
CA MET A 172 -5.39 -5.42 5.72
C MET A 172 -6.19 -6.19 6.78
N MET A 173 -7.42 -6.64 6.45
CA MET A 173 -8.25 -7.44 7.35
C MET A 173 -7.64 -8.80 7.68
N THR A 174 -7.00 -9.45 6.70
CA THR A 174 -6.31 -10.75 6.89
C THR A 174 -4.93 -10.62 7.52
N GLY A 175 -4.40 -9.40 7.60
CA GLY A 175 -3.02 -9.15 8.04
C GLY A 175 -1.98 -9.56 7.02
N ASP A 176 -2.33 -9.74 5.74
CA ASP A 176 -1.39 -9.99 4.65
C ASP A 176 -0.61 -8.72 4.27
N ALA A 177 -1.15 -7.55 4.59
CA ALA A 177 -0.58 -6.25 4.29
C ALA A 177 -0.92 -5.22 5.36
N VAL A 178 -0.16 -4.13 5.38
CA VAL A 178 -0.45 -2.93 6.19
C VAL A 178 -0.81 -1.75 5.30
N GLY A 179 -1.51 -0.76 5.87
CA GLY A 179 -1.86 0.46 5.14
C GLY A 179 -0.64 1.28 4.73
N LYS A 180 -0.70 1.91 3.55
CA LYS A 180 0.34 2.81 3.06
C LYS A 180 0.42 4.06 3.93
N GLY A 181 1.59 4.34 4.48
CA GLY A 181 1.86 5.61 5.14
C GLY A 181 2.27 6.71 4.17
N LEU A 182 2.37 7.95 4.66
CA LEU A 182 2.74 9.11 3.85
C LEU A 182 4.12 9.00 3.15
N GLY A 183 5.01 8.13 3.65
CA GLY A 183 6.33 7.91 3.08
C GLY A 183 6.30 7.24 1.70
N ILE A 184 5.44 6.23 1.50
CA ILE A 184 5.39 5.46 0.25
C ILE A 184 4.45 6.17 -0.72
N LYS A 185 4.97 6.56 -1.89
CA LYS A 185 4.20 7.31 -2.91
C LYS A 185 3.76 6.48 -4.11
N GLY A 186 4.28 5.27 -4.27
CA GLY A 186 3.91 4.36 -5.35
C GLY A 186 2.41 4.07 -5.42
N LYS A 187 1.91 3.79 -6.63
CA LYS A 187 0.50 3.43 -6.85
C LYS A 187 0.29 1.95 -6.62
N SER A 188 -0.87 1.63 -6.05
CA SER A 188 -1.31 0.25 -5.90
C SER A 188 -1.73 -0.36 -7.24
N ALA A 189 -1.45 -1.66 -7.41
CA ALA A 189 -1.95 -2.45 -8.52
C ALA A 189 -3.46 -2.65 -8.39
N LYS A 190 -4.17 -2.56 -9.52
CA LYS A 190 -5.63 -2.70 -9.62
C LYS A 190 -6.09 -4.13 -9.92
N VAL A 191 -5.25 -4.91 -10.59
CA VAL A 191 -5.54 -6.26 -11.07
C VAL A 191 -4.31 -7.16 -10.90
N GLY A 192 -4.42 -8.42 -11.31
CA GLY A 192 -3.34 -9.39 -11.28
C GLY A 192 -2.98 -9.89 -9.89
N LEU A 193 -1.86 -10.61 -9.82
CA LEU A 193 -1.33 -11.24 -8.60
C LEU A 193 -1.05 -10.22 -7.50
N LEU A 194 -0.62 -9.02 -7.88
CA LEU A 194 -0.27 -7.95 -6.94
C LEU A 194 -1.44 -7.03 -6.60
N SER A 195 -2.66 -7.33 -7.04
CA SER A 195 -3.84 -6.47 -6.81
C SER A 195 -3.99 -6.09 -5.34
N GLY A 196 -4.16 -4.80 -5.08
CA GLY A 196 -4.28 -4.24 -3.73
C GLY A 196 -2.94 -3.90 -3.05
N TYR A 197 -1.81 -4.49 -3.47
CA TYR A 197 -0.47 -4.10 -2.99
C TYR A 197 0.09 -2.92 -3.78
N VAL A 198 1.18 -2.33 -3.26
CA VAL A 198 2.01 -1.34 -3.97
C VAL A 198 3.25 -2.02 -4.55
N PRO A 199 3.32 -2.29 -5.87
CA PRO A 199 4.52 -2.82 -6.50
C PRO A 199 5.71 -1.86 -6.31
N PHE A 200 6.89 -2.42 -6.07
CA PHE A 200 8.11 -1.61 -6.08
C PHE A 200 8.36 -1.06 -7.49
N LEU A 201 8.19 -1.91 -8.52
CA LEU A 201 8.39 -1.54 -9.91
C LEU A 201 7.15 -0.84 -10.49
N GLN A 202 7.28 0.46 -10.73
CA GLN A 202 6.26 1.36 -11.29
C GLN A 202 6.51 1.67 -12.77
N ILE A 203 7.45 0.97 -13.41
CA ILE A 203 7.75 1.06 -14.84
C ILE A 203 7.47 -0.26 -15.55
N HIS A 204 7.02 -0.19 -16.81
CA HIS A 204 6.48 -1.36 -17.53
C HIS A 204 7.13 -1.61 -18.90
N SER A 205 7.71 -0.60 -19.56
CA SER A 205 8.37 -0.78 -20.86
C SER A 205 9.87 -0.94 -20.69
N ASP A 206 10.39 -2.07 -21.15
CA ASP A 206 11.79 -2.46 -20.94
C ASP A 206 12.77 -1.37 -21.39
N ASP A 207 12.83 -1.05 -22.68
CA ASP A 207 13.84 -0.10 -23.17
C ASP A 207 13.50 1.37 -22.92
N ASN A 208 12.21 1.73 -22.95
CA ASN A 208 11.81 3.14 -22.92
C ASN A 208 11.72 3.71 -21.50
N ASP A 209 11.29 2.91 -20.53
CA ASP A 209 11.09 3.42 -19.17
C ASP A 209 12.32 3.26 -18.30
N LYS A 210 13.14 2.20 -18.51
CA LYS A 210 14.43 2.06 -17.81
C LYS A 210 15.32 3.29 -18.01
N LYS A 211 15.35 3.86 -19.23
CA LYS A 211 16.11 5.08 -19.57
C LYS A 211 15.64 6.35 -18.86
N LYS A 212 14.37 6.38 -18.41
CA LYS A 212 13.80 7.51 -17.64
C LYS A 212 14.20 7.47 -16.17
N ILE A 213 14.80 6.36 -15.73
CA ILE A 213 15.37 6.24 -14.40
C ILE A 213 16.81 6.75 -14.44
N GLY A 214 17.02 7.94 -13.87
CA GLY A 214 18.35 8.51 -13.69
C GLY A 214 19.28 7.60 -12.88
N THR A 215 20.58 7.83 -13.03
CA THR A 215 21.63 7.06 -12.36
C THR A 215 21.45 7.07 -10.84
N LEU A 216 21.44 5.88 -10.24
CA LEU A 216 21.30 5.73 -8.79
C LEU A 216 22.60 6.16 -8.07
N PRO A 217 22.52 6.67 -6.83
CA PRO A 217 23.70 7.03 -6.05
C PRO A 217 24.61 5.81 -5.82
N LYS A 218 25.94 6.02 -5.86
CA LYS A 218 26.94 4.94 -5.71
C LYS A 218 27.11 4.44 -4.27
N ASP A 219 26.60 5.21 -3.31
CA ASP A 219 26.68 5.03 -1.87
C ASP A 219 25.31 4.64 -1.27
N ALA A 220 24.24 4.66 -2.07
CA ALA A 220 22.93 4.25 -1.62
C ALA A 220 22.83 2.72 -1.53
N ARG A 221 22.14 2.26 -0.49
CA ARG A 221 21.87 0.85 -0.23
C ARG A 221 20.38 0.61 -0.08
N ILE A 222 19.94 -0.62 -0.35
CA ILE A 222 18.54 -1.03 -0.29
C ILE A 222 18.43 -2.39 0.41
N ARG A 223 17.40 -2.52 1.25
CA ARG A 223 17.06 -3.78 1.90
C ARG A 223 15.98 -4.51 1.13
N VAL A 224 16.24 -5.77 0.83
CA VAL A 224 15.31 -6.69 0.16
C VAL A 224 15.06 -7.87 1.08
N PHE A 225 13.78 -8.16 1.34
CA PHE A 225 13.36 -9.27 2.18
C PHE A 225 12.67 -10.35 1.37
N PHE A 226 12.87 -11.59 1.79
CA PHE A 226 12.35 -12.79 1.19
C PHE A 226 11.55 -13.58 2.23
N ARG A 227 10.58 -14.36 1.75
CA ARG A 227 9.77 -15.23 2.61
C ARG A 227 10.56 -16.40 3.20
N THR A 228 11.55 -16.91 2.47
CA THR A 228 12.35 -18.05 2.91
C THR A 228 13.85 -17.80 2.80
N GLU A 229 14.62 -18.46 3.66
CA GLU A 229 16.08 -18.48 3.61
C GLU A 229 16.58 -19.02 2.28
N LYS A 230 15.99 -20.12 1.78
CA LYS A 230 16.33 -20.68 0.48
C LYS A 230 16.22 -19.67 -0.67
N SER A 231 15.16 -18.86 -0.69
CA SER A 231 14.99 -17.82 -1.72
C SER A 231 15.97 -16.65 -1.56
N ARG A 232 16.29 -16.27 -0.32
CA ARG A 232 17.32 -15.26 -0.03
C ARG A 232 18.69 -15.74 -0.53
N ASP A 233 19.09 -16.95 -0.16
CA ASP A 233 20.41 -17.49 -0.50
C ASP A 233 20.56 -17.70 -2.00
N ALA A 234 19.50 -18.15 -2.69
CA ALA A 234 19.47 -18.22 -4.14
C ALA A 234 19.65 -16.84 -4.78
N ALA A 235 19.05 -15.78 -4.20
CA ALA A 235 19.26 -14.42 -4.67
C ALA A 235 20.70 -13.96 -4.45
N VAL A 236 21.29 -14.25 -3.28
CA VAL A 236 22.67 -13.89 -2.93
C VAL A 236 23.65 -14.48 -3.94
N VAL A 237 23.55 -15.78 -4.24
CA VAL A 237 24.42 -16.45 -5.21
C VAL A 237 24.37 -15.79 -6.59
N GLU A 238 23.20 -15.38 -7.06
CA GLU A 238 23.07 -14.68 -8.35
C GLU A 238 23.58 -13.23 -8.28
N LEU A 239 23.36 -12.54 -7.16
CA LEU A 239 23.84 -11.17 -6.95
C LEU A 239 25.36 -11.10 -6.84
N GLU A 240 26.02 -12.08 -6.22
CA GLU A 240 27.48 -12.15 -6.13
C GLU A 240 28.13 -12.22 -7.51
N LYS A 241 27.57 -13.03 -8.42
CA LYS A 241 28.05 -13.13 -9.81
C LYS A 241 27.98 -11.77 -10.52
N VAL A 242 26.82 -11.11 -10.43
CA VAL A 242 26.61 -9.78 -11.03
C VAL A 242 27.54 -8.74 -10.40
N SER A 243 27.74 -8.80 -9.08
CA SER A 243 28.63 -7.88 -8.37
C SER A 243 30.09 -7.99 -8.83
N ILE A 244 30.60 -9.22 -8.99
CA ILE A 244 31.97 -9.44 -9.47
C ILE A 244 32.13 -8.86 -10.88
N GLU A 245 31.21 -9.18 -11.78
CA GLU A 245 31.22 -8.67 -13.16
C GLU A 245 31.18 -7.13 -13.20
N MET A 246 30.31 -6.51 -12.38
CA MET A 246 30.23 -5.04 -12.29
C MET A 246 31.54 -4.41 -11.80
N ILE A 247 32.23 -5.02 -10.83
CA ILE A 247 33.51 -4.54 -10.33
C ILE A 247 34.57 -4.61 -11.43
N GLU A 248 34.68 -5.75 -12.13
CA GLU A 248 35.63 -5.95 -13.22
C GLU A 248 35.41 -4.93 -14.35
N ILE A 249 34.16 -4.70 -14.76
CA ILE A 249 33.80 -3.70 -15.77
C ILE A 249 34.23 -2.29 -15.34
N VAL A 250 34.01 -1.94 -14.07
CA VAL A 250 34.39 -0.62 -13.54
C VAL A 250 35.90 -0.47 -13.45
N ASP A 251 36.63 -1.51 -13.07
CA ASP A 251 38.10 -1.47 -13.00
C ASP A 251 38.71 -1.27 -14.39
N GLN A 252 38.19 -1.97 -15.41
CA GLN A 252 38.59 -1.75 -16.81
C GLN A 252 38.23 -0.33 -17.30
N ALA A 253 37.05 0.17 -16.92
CA ALA A 253 36.65 1.53 -17.25
C ALA A 253 37.60 2.57 -16.63
N ILE A 254 38.02 2.38 -15.38
CA ILE A 254 38.99 3.28 -14.70
C ILE A 254 40.33 3.29 -15.46
N ILE A 255 40.88 2.11 -15.79
CA ILE A 255 42.14 2.00 -16.55
C ILE A 255 42.02 2.69 -17.92
N THR A 256 40.86 2.56 -18.57
CA THR A 256 40.61 3.17 -19.89
C THR A 256 40.53 4.69 -19.80
N ILE A 257 39.85 5.22 -18.78
CA ILE A 257 39.73 6.66 -18.54
C ILE A 257 41.09 7.28 -18.19
N GLU A 258 41.96 6.57 -17.46
CA GLU A 258 43.32 7.03 -17.16
C GLU A 258 44.21 7.17 -18.41
N LYS A 259 43.85 6.51 -19.51
CA LYS A 259 44.54 6.58 -20.82
C LYS A 259 43.86 7.55 -21.79
N GLU A 260 43.22 8.59 -21.28
CA GLU A 260 42.55 9.62 -22.08
C GLU A 260 43.46 10.17 -23.19
N GLY A 261 42.97 10.16 -24.44
CA GLY A 261 43.73 10.58 -25.63
C GLY A 261 44.57 9.48 -26.30
N GLU A 262 44.77 8.33 -25.65
CA GLU A 262 45.45 7.16 -26.25
C GLU A 262 44.46 6.12 -26.81
N VAL A 263 43.22 6.13 -26.32
CA VAL A 263 42.15 5.21 -26.75
C VAL A 263 41.17 5.89 -27.72
N PRO A 264 40.51 5.14 -28.62
CA PRO A 264 39.46 5.70 -29.48
C PRO A 264 38.30 6.30 -28.66
N ASP A 265 37.72 7.40 -29.14
CA ASP A 265 36.65 8.13 -28.44
C ASP A 265 35.45 7.23 -28.08
N GLU A 266 35.08 6.29 -28.95
CA GLU A 266 33.98 5.33 -28.70
C GLU A 266 34.22 4.48 -27.45
N VAL A 267 35.47 4.04 -27.26
CA VAL A 267 35.88 3.20 -26.11
C VAL A 267 35.90 4.03 -24.82
N TYR A 268 36.28 5.31 -24.92
CA TYR A 268 36.26 6.24 -23.80
C TYR A 268 34.82 6.54 -23.34
N GLU A 269 33.89 6.79 -24.26
CA GLU A 269 32.47 7.03 -23.95
C GLU A 269 31.78 5.79 -23.34
N GLU A 270 32.14 4.59 -23.81
CA GLU A 270 31.71 3.34 -23.19
C GLU A 270 32.24 3.21 -21.75
N ALA A 271 33.52 3.52 -21.52
CA ALA A 271 34.10 3.53 -20.18
C ALA A 271 33.38 4.53 -19.25
N LEU A 272 33.06 5.73 -19.72
CA LEU A 272 32.26 6.71 -18.97
C LEU A 272 30.85 6.19 -18.64
N THR A 273 30.25 5.44 -19.55
CA THR A 273 28.94 4.79 -19.32
C THR A 273 29.06 3.70 -18.26
N ASN A 274 30.10 2.87 -18.32
CA ASN A 274 30.37 1.80 -17.37
C ASN A 274 30.64 2.31 -15.95
N MET A 275 31.13 3.55 -15.79
CA MET A 275 31.25 4.19 -14.48
C MET A 275 29.90 4.39 -13.75
N LYS A 276 28.76 4.26 -14.43
CA LYS A 276 27.43 4.19 -13.80
C LYS A 276 27.23 2.94 -12.95
N LEU A 277 28.04 1.88 -13.15
CA LEU A 277 28.02 0.65 -12.35
C LEU A 277 28.85 0.78 -11.06
N LYS A 278 29.71 1.80 -10.94
CA LYS A 278 30.60 1.98 -9.77
C LYS A 278 29.83 2.02 -8.45
N MET A 279 30.26 1.24 -7.47
CA MET A 279 29.69 1.18 -6.11
C MET A 279 30.76 1.54 -5.08
N THR A 280 30.34 2.14 -3.96
CA THR A 280 31.27 2.47 -2.86
C THR A 280 31.56 1.26 -1.98
N GLU A 281 30.53 0.47 -1.68
CA GLU A 281 30.61 -0.72 -0.81
C GLU A 281 29.89 -1.88 -1.51
N PRO A 282 30.57 -2.70 -2.33
CA PRO A 282 29.92 -3.73 -3.15
C PRO A 282 29.37 -4.92 -2.33
N GLU A 283 29.68 -4.99 -1.03
CA GLU A 283 29.34 -6.13 -0.18
C GLU A 283 27.83 -6.34 -0.03
N ILE A 284 27.42 -7.60 -0.10
CA ILE A 284 26.07 -8.09 0.18
C ILE A 284 26.02 -8.51 1.64
N ILE A 285 25.22 -7.79 2.44
CA ILE A 285 25.11 -8.04 3.89
C ILE A 285 23.82 -8.80 4.16
N LEU A 286 23.89 -9.94 4.84
CA LEU A 286 22.70 -10.66 5.28
C LEU A 286 22.03 -9.92 6.45
N VAL A 287 20.71 -9.80 6.41
CA VAL A 287 19.90 -9.11 7.44
C VAL A 287 18.82 -10.06 7.94
N ASP A 288 19.15 -10.83 8.97
CA ASP A 288 18.28 -11.86 9.52
C ASP A 288 17.69 -11.50 10.89
N ASP A 289 17.75 -10.22 11.27
CA ASP A 289 17.16 -9.69 12.51
C ASP A 289 15.64 -9.95 12.60
N ASN A 290 14.99 -10.17 11.46
CA ASN A 290 13.54 -10.42 11.33
C ASN A 290 13.21 -11.91 11.15
N ALA A 291 14.17 -12.80 11.31
CA ALA A 291 13.96 -14.24 11.24
C ALA A 291 13.08 -14.74 12.42
N PRO A 292 12.27 -15.81 12.22
CA PRO A 292 12.09 -16.56 10.98
C PRO A 292 11.05 -15.96 10.03
N ASN A 293 10.47 -14.80 10.37
CA ASN A 293 9.34 -14.23 9.62
C ASN A 293 9.74 -13.69 8.25
N ALA A 294 10.93 -13.12 8.14
CA ALA A 294 11.50 -12.63 6.90
C ALA A 294 13.02 -12.73 6.91
N MET A 295 13.59 -13.10 5.77
CA MET A 295 15.04 -13.24 5.57
C MET A 295 15.51 -12.11 4.67
N GLY A 296 16.50 -11.32 5.08
CA GLY A 296 16.85 -10.07 4.43
C GLY A 296 18.25 -10.05 3.83
N ILE A 297 18.46 -9.16 2.87
CA ILE A 297 19.77 -8.70 2.41
C ILE A 297 19.78 -7.18 2.34
N ASP A 298 20.94 -6.58 2.61
CA ASP A 298 21.24 -5.17 2.41
C ASP A 298 22.32 -5.08 1.33
N ILE A 299 21.98 -4.49 0.19
CA ILE A 299 22.82 -4.46 -1.02
C ILE A 299 22.91 -3.06 -1.61
N PRO A 300 23.96 -2.75 -2.40
CA PRO A 300 24.02 -1.49 -3.14
C PRO A 300 22.83 -1.32 -4.09
N GLU A 301 22.27 -0.11 -4.16
CA GLU A 301 21.14 0.16 -5.04
C GLU A 301 21.47 -0.06 -6.52
N ARG A 302 22.71 0.21 -6.93
CA ARG A 302 23.18 -0.04 -8.30
C ARG A 302 23.21 -1.53 -8.63
N LEU A 303 23.71 -2.37 -7.71
CA LEU A 303 23.68 -3.83 -7.86
C LEU A 303 22.25 -4.35 -7.93
N PHE A 304 21.39 -3.87 -7.02
CA PHE A 304 19.96 -4.20 -7.04
C PHE A 304 19.31 -3.86 -8.39
N TRP A 305 19.50 -2.63 -8.88
CA TRP A 305 18.89 -2.19 -10.13
C TRP A 305 19.41 -2.99 -11.33
N GLU A 306 20.71 -3.22 -11.38
CA GLU A 306 21.34 -3.97 -12.46
C GLU A 306 20.83 -5.42 -12.52
N ALA A 307 20.85 -6.13 -11.39
CA ALA A 307 20.50 -7.53 -11.32
C ALA A 307 18.99 -7.80 -11.41
N PHE A 308 18.16 -7.01 -10.70
CA PHE A 308 16.71 -7.22 -10.70
C PHE A 308 16.04 -6.60 -11.93
N VAL A 309 16.52 -5.45 -12.42
CA VAL A 309 15.76 -4.64 -13.39
C VAL A 309 16.45 -4.53 -14.74
N THR A 310 17.71 -4.06 -14.81
CA THR A 310 18.38 -3.84 -16.10
C THR A 310 18.42 -5.12 -16.93
N ARG A 311 18.90 -6.22 -16.34
CA ARG A 311 19.11 -7.52 -17.00
C ARG A 311 17.85 -8.35 -17.24
N LYS A 312 16.71 -7.93 -16.70
CA LYS A 312 15.45 -8.69 -16.71
C LYS A 312 14.41 -7.99 -17.57
N ASP A 313 13.54 -8.78 -18.22
CA ASP A 313 12.36 -8.24 -18.89
C ASP A 313 11.32 -7.81 -17.86
N ILE A 314 10.94 -6.52 -17.90
CA ILE A 314 9.91 -5.95 -17.04
C ILE A 314 8.56 -5.74 -17.73
N THR A 315 8.42 -6.23 -18.96
CA THR A 315 7.20 -6.06 -19.75
C THR A 315 6.01 -6.76 -19.11
N ARG A 316 4.90 -6.02 -18.98
CA ARG A 316 3.63 -6.54 -18.45
C ARG A 316 2.60 -6.64 -19.56
N LYS A 317 2.17 -7.86 -19.87
CA LYS A 317 1.08 -8.09 -20.82
C LYS A 317 -0.26 -7.82 -20.13
N GLU A 318 -1.12 -7.01 -20.76
CA GLU A 318 -2.48 -6.73 -20.26
C GLU A 318 -3.27 -8.03 -20.04
N GLY A 319 -3.95 -8.12 -18.90
CA GLY A 319 -4.70 -9.30 -18.47
C GLY A 319 -3.85 -10.49 -18.01
N SER A 320 -2.51 -10.40 -18.04
CA SER A 320 -1.65 -11.44 -17.47
C SER A 320 -1.66 -11.41 -15.94
N PRO A 321 -1.19 -12.47 -15.25
CA PRO A 321 -1.04 -12.46 -13.79
C PRO A 321 -0.15 -11.33 -13.28
N MET A 322 0.78 -10.82 -14.09
CA MET A 322 1.71 -9.74 -13.74
C MET A 322 1.21 -8.36 -14.19
N ASP A 323 0.02 -8.28 -14.79
CA ASP A 323 -0.62 -7.01 -15.07
C ASP A 323 -1.00 -6.30 -13.77
N THR A 324 -0.74 -4.99 -13.72
CA THR A 324 -1.10 -4.15 -12.58
C THR A 324 -2.31 -3.27 -12.87
N GLY A 325 -2.80 -3.21 -14.11
CA GLY A 325 -3.90 -2.32 -14.52
C GLY A 325 -3.54 -0.84 -14.38
N ARG A 326 -2.23 -0.53 -14.45
CA ARG A 326 -1.65 0.81 -14.38
C ARG A 326 -0.81 1.06 -15.62
N LEU A 327 -0.61 2.33 -15.93
CA LEU A 327 0.41 2.74 -16.90
C LEU A 327 1.75 2.86 -16.18
N SER A 328 2.82 2.87 -16.96
CA SER A 328 4.16 3.13 -16.47
C SER A 328 4.29 4.57 -15.97
N GLU A 329 4.82 4.75 -14.76
CA GLU A 329 4.98 6.04 -14.10
C GLU A 329 6.39 6.16 -13.47
N PRO A 330 7.42 6.50 -14.27
CA PRO A 330 8.82 6.60 -13.81
C PRO A 330 9.02 7.53 -12.61
N ALA A 331 8.20 8.59 -12.49
CA ALA A 331 8.25 9.49 -11.34
C ALA A 331 7.98 8.76 -10.01
N PHE A 332 7.06 7.78 -9.98
CA PHE A 332 6.83 6.98 -8.78
C PHE A 332 7.93 5.96 -8.53
N GLN A 333 8.62 5.49 -9.56
CA GLN A 333 9.82 4.66 -9.38
C GLN A 333 10.91 5.43 -8.63
N HIS A 334 11.17 6.69 -9.03
CA HIS A 334 12.09 7.58 -8.33
C HIS A 334 11.68 7.81 -6.87
N MET A 335 10.39 8.00 -6.62
CA MET A 335 9.88 8.17 -5.25
C MET A 335 10.04 6.90 -4.42
N ASN A 336 9.84 5.71 -4.99
CA ASN A 336 10.05 4.44 -4.28
C ASN A 336 11.50 4.30 -3.80
N PHE A 337 12.48 4.55 -4.68
CA PHE A 337 13.90 4.61 -4.29
C PHE A 337 14.18 5.69 -3.23
N ALA A 338 13.65 6.89 -3.41
CA ALA A 338 13.83 7.97 -2.44
C ALA A 338 13.28 7.61 -1.05
N THR A 339 12.24 6.78 -1.00
CA THR A 339 11.61 6.34 0.24
C THR A 339 12.46 5.30 0.96
N THR A 340 13.06 4.34 0.25
CA THR A 340 13.90 3.29 0.86
C THR A 340 15.20 3.83 1.45
N ARG A 341 15.70 4.97 0.96
CA ARG A 341 16.94 5.61 1.42
C ARG A 341 16.82 6.37 2.75
N LYS A 342 15.61 6.73 3.18
CA LYS A 342 15.39 7.69 4.27
C LYS A 342 14.73 7.03 5.50
N PRO A 343 15.48 6.28 6.33
CA PRO A 343 14.96 5.84 7.60
C PRO A 343 14.76 7.09 8.49
N LYS A 344 13.54 7.30 8.97
CA LYS A 344 13.29 8.26 10.05
C LYS A 344 13.31 7.51 11.37
N LYS A 345 13.81 8.16 12.42
CA LYS A 345 14.03 7.55 13.74
C LYS A 345 12.80 6.86 14.35
N TYR A 346 11.59 7.28 13.97
CA TYR A 346 10.34 6.79 14.55
C TYR A 346 9.32 6.32 13.50
N ASP A 347 9.64 6.37 12.20
CA ASP A 347 8.73 5.85 11.19
C ASP A 347 9.17 4.41 10.84
N PRO A 348 8.23 3.51 10.51
CA PRO A 348 8.54 2.21 9.94
C PRO A 348 9.50 2.35 8.76
N LYS A 349 10.55 1.53 8.71
CA LYS A 349 11.55 1.63 7.64
C LYS A 349 10.96 1.07 6.35
N ALA A 350 10.94 1.88 5.30
CA ALA A 350 10.49 1.41 3.99
C ALA A 350 11.57 0.51 3.37
N VAL A 351 11.14 -0.68 2.93
CA VAL A 351 12.00 -1.72 2.36
C VAL A 351 11.32 -2.37 1.15
N VAL A 352 12.04 -3.26 0.47
CA VAL A 352 11.50 -4.06 -0.62
C VAL A 352 11.22 -5.46 -0.12
N PHE A 353 10.09 -6.04 -0.51
CA PHE A 353 9.73 -7.42 -0.22
C PHE A 353 9.52 -8.21 -1.50
N GLN A 354 10.22 -9.33 -1.64
CA GLN A 354 10.08 -10.24 -2.76
C GLN A 354 8.92 -11.19 -2.49
N TYR A 355 7.76 -10.92 -3.11
CA TYR A 355 6.49 -11.57 -2.73
C TYR A 355 6.46 -13.07 -3.00
N GLY A 356 7.12 -13.55 -4.07
CA GLY A 356 7.30 -14.97 -4.39
C GLY A 356 6.00 -15.78 -4.41
N GLY A 357 5.35 -15.92 -5.57
CA GLY A 357 4.07 -16.65 -5.67
C GLY A 357 3.78 -17.38 -6.97
N HIS A 358 4.72 -17.41 -7.92
CA HIS A 358 4.57 -18.18 -9.17
C HIS A 358 5.88 -18.35 -9.95
N ALA A 359 6.87 -17.49 -9.68
CA ALA A 359 8.21 -17.54 -10.26
C ALA A 359 9.22 -18.16 -9.28
N ASP A 360 8.89 -19.29 -8.64
CA ASP A 360 9.76 -19.96 -7.66
C ASP A 360 11.15 -20.34 -8.22
N ASN A 361 11.36 -20.16 -9.54
CA ASN A 361 12.63 -20.40 -10.22
C ASN A 361 13.50 -19.15 -10.39
N ASP A 362 12.98 -17.93 -10.26
CA ASP A 362 13.79 -16.71 -10.41
C ASP A 362 13.77 -15.88 -9.11
N PRO A 363 14.79 -16.03 -8.24
CA PRO A 363 14.86 -15.28 -6.98
C PRO A 363 14.97 -13.76 -7.22
N LEU A 364 15.41 -13.34 -8.41
CA LEU A 364 15.60 -11.95 -8.80
C LEU A 364 14.47 -11.39 -9.68
N CYS A 365 13.29 -12.03 -9.69
CA CYS A 365 12.16 -11.56 -10.50
C CYS A 365 11.72 -10.14 -10.08
N PRO A 366 11.81 -9.11 -10.95
CA PRO A 366 11.45 -7.74 -10.59
C PRO A 366 9.94 -7.54 -10.48
N LEU A 367 9.16 -8.35 -11.18
CA LEU A 367 7.71 -8.19 -11.30
C LEU A 367 6.96 -8.58 -10.03
N THR A 368 7.62 -9.25 -9.07
CA THR A 368 7.05 -9.65 -7.77
C THR A 368 7.51 -8.78 -6.60
N LEU A 369 8.29 -7.73 -6.86
CA LEU A 369 8.78 -6.84 -5.82
C LEU A 369 7.66 -5.91 -5.33
N LEU A 370 7.48 -5.86 -4.02
CA LEU A 370 6.51 -5.01 -3.33
C LEU A 370 7.22 -3.98 -2.45
N MET A 371 6.62 -2.81 -2.29
CA MET A 371 6.95 -1.91 -1.19
C MET A 371 6.47 -2.54 0.13
N ALA A 372 7.30 -2.48 1.17
CA ALA A 372 7.01 -3.02 2.49
C ALA A 372 7.51 -2.10 3.60
N TYR A 373 7.04 -2.35 4.83
CA TYR A 373 7.59 -1.77 6.04
C TYR A 373 8.31 -2.84 6.86
N GLU A 374 9.53 -2.52 7.30
CA GLU A 374 10.28 -3.21 8.34
C GLU A 374 10.02 -2.49 9.67
N GLU A 375 9.33 -3.17 10.59
CA GLU A 375 8.96 -2.63 11.90
C GLU A 375 8.77 -3.75 12.93
N ASN A 376 9.27 -3.57 14.15
CA ASN A 376 9.04 -4.47 15.29
C ASN A 376 9.33 -5.97 14.98
N GLY A 377 10.45 -6.24 14.28
CA GLY A 377 10.85 -7.61 13.94
C GLY A 377 9.99 -8.26 12.83
N ARG A 378 9.21 -7.47 12.10
CA ARG A 378 8.33 -7.93 11.01
C ARG A 378 8.56 -7.13 9.75
N VAL A 379 8.36 -7.78 8.61
CA VAL A 379 8.37 -7.14 7.29
C VAL A 379 7.04 -7.39 6.63
N MET A 380 6.27 -6.33 6.43
CA MET A 380 4.90 -6.41 5.93
C MET A 380 4.75 -5.62 4.62
N PRO A 381 4.28 -6.25 3.54
CA PRO A 381 3.94 -5.55 2.32
C PRO A 381 2.88 -4.48 2.55
N VAL A 382 2.92 -3.43 1.73
CA VAL A 382 2.00 -2.31 1.84
C VAL A 382 0.86 -2.45 0.85
N ALA A 383 -0.36 -2.30 1.36
CA ALA A 383 -1.59 -2.20 0.59
C ALA A 383 -2.00 -0.74 0.37
N SER A 384 -2.83 -0.52 -0.64
CA SER A 384 -3.45 0.79 -0.87
C SER A 384 -4.16 1.26 0.40
N ASP A 385 -3.85 2.47 0.84
CA ASP A 385 -4.52 3.16 1.93
C ASP A 385 -5.94 3.64 1.53
N PHE A 386 -6.69 4.02 2.56
CA PHE A 386 -7.89 4.85 2.50
C PHE A 386 -7.51 6.19 3.14
N ASP A 387 -7.56 7.26 2.35
CA ASP A 387 -7.47 8.64 2.86
C ASP A 387 -8.82 9.14 3.36
#